data_AF-A0AAV4II38-F1
#
_entry.id   AF-A0AAV4II38-F1
#
_cell.length_a   1.000
_cell.length_b   1.000
_cell.length_c   1.000
_cell.angle_alpha   90.00
_cell.angle_beta   90.00
_cell.angle_gamma   90.00
#
_symmetry.space_group_name_H-M   'P 1'
#
loop_
_entity.id
_entity.type
_entity.pdbx_description
1 polymer ?
#
loop_
_entity_poly.entity_id
_entity_poly.type
_entity_poly.pdbx_seq_one_letter_code
_entity_poly.pdbx_strand_id
1 'polypeptide(L)'
;MGIRDCITIAPHNAILMGIRSCITIAPHNAILMDIRSCITIAPPNLILMGIRGCITIAPHNAILMSIRSCITIAPHNFILMGIRGCITIAPHNVILTDIRDCITIAPHDANLTK
;
A
#
# COMPACT_ATOMS: atom_id res chain seq x y z
N MET A 1 5.58 -3.65 23.24
CA MET A 1 6.38 -2.41 23.19
C MET A 1 6.66 -2.14 21.72
N GLY A 2 5.84 -1.32 21.07
CA GLY A 2 5.94 -1.10 19.61
C GLY A 2 7.07 -0.13 19.28
N ILE A 3 7.74 -0.35 18.15
CA ILE A 3 8.72 0.62 17.62
C ILE A 3 7.97 1.91 17.31
N ARG A 4 8.43 3.02 17.86
CA ARG A 4 7.74 4.30 17.72
C ARG A 4 7.89 4.82 16.29
N ASP A 5 9.13 4.95 15.84
CA ASP A 5 9.46 5.44 14.51
C ASP A 5 10.68 4.65 14.01
N CYS A 6 10.69 4.24 12.74
CA CYS A 6 11.86 3.61 12.13
C CYS A 6 12.06 4.00 10.66
N ILE A 7 13.31 3.88 10.22
CA ILE A 7 13.68 3.93 8.81
C ILE A 7 14.32 2.58 8.51
N THR A 8 13.81 1.88 7.50
CA THR A 8 14.35 0.60 7.06
C THR A 8 14.82 0.72 5.62
N ILE A 9 16.11 0.50 5.43
CA ILE A 9 16.73 0.35 4.11
C ILE A 9 17.17 -1.11 4.03
N ALA A 10 16.41 -1.92 3.29
CA ALA A 10 16.73 -3.33 3.10
C ALA A 10 17.28 -3.52 1.68
N PRO A 11 18.36 -4.30 1.48
CA PRO A 11 18.91 -4.55 0.14
C PRO A 11 18.02 -5.47 -0.70
N HIS A 12 17.03 -6.15 -0.10
CA HIS A 12 16.18 -7.09 -0.82
C HIS A 12 14.73 -7.05 -0.31
N ASN A 13 14.46 -7.66 0.84
CA ASN A 13 13.12 -7.77 1.41
C ASN A 13 13.04 -7.05 2.76
N ALA A 14 11.93 -6.37 3.03
CA ALA A 14 11.63 -5.77 4.33
C ALA A 14 10.34 -6.35 4.91
N ILE A 15 10.38 -6.75 6.18
CA ILE A 15 9.20 -7.18 6.93
C ILE A 15 9.12 -6.36 8.22
N LEU A 16 8.07 -5.55 8.36
CA LEU A 16 7.85 -4.68 9.51
C LEU A 16 6.48 -4.98 10.14
N MET A 17 6.45 -5.02 11.48
CA MET A 17 5.22 -5.32 12.23
C MET A 17 5.11 -4.44 13.47
N GLY A 18 3.89 -3.96 13.76
CA GLY A 18 3.57 -3.33 15.05
C GLY A 18 4.29 -1.98 15.27
N ILE A 19 4.49 -1.22 14.19
CA ILE A 19 5.23 0.05 14.21
C ILE A 19 4.25 1.21 14.19
N ARG A 20 4.59 2.28 14.92
CA ARG A 20 3.76 3.50 14.88
C ARG A 20 4.01 4.31 13.61
N SER A 21 5.25 4.56 13.24
CA SER A 21 5.60 5.22 11.98
C SER A 21 6.80 4.54 11.33
N CYS A 22 6.78 4.34 10.02
CA CYS A 22 7.97 3.85 9.32
C CYS A 22 8.15 4.47 7.93
N ILE A 23 9.42 4.58 7.54
CA ILE A 23 9.83 4.79 6.15
C ILE A 23 10.56 3.53 5.69
N THR A 24 10.07 2.90 4.63
CA THR A 24 10.64 1.67 4.11
C THR A 24 11.12 1.90 2.68
N ILE A 25 12.40 1.63 2.47
CA ILE A 25 13.04 1.59 1.15
C ILE A 25 13.57 0.17 0.96
N ALA A 26 12.95 -0.58 0.04
CA ALA A 26 13.32 -1.95 -0.25
C ALA A 26 13.19 -2.17 -1.77
N PRO A 27 14.24 -2.64 -2.47
CA PRO A 27 14.26 -2.71 -3.94
C PRO A 27 13.47 -3.89 -4.52
N HIS A 28 13.04 -4.88 -3.71
CA HIS A 28 12.29 -6.04 -4.22
C HIS A 28 10.92 -6.22 -3.55
N ASN A 29 10.87 -6.59 -2.27
CA ASN A 29 9.59 -6.88 -1.61
C ASN A 29 9.47 -6.19 -0.26
N ALA A 30 8.26 -5.75 0.08
CA ALA A 30 7.96 -5.20 1.39
C ALA A 30 6.64 -5.75 1.92
N ILE A 31 6.66 -6.21 3.17
CA ILE A 31 5.49 -6.66 3.91
C ILE A 31 5.38 -5.85 5.19
N LEU A 32 4.31 -5.07 5.31
CA LEU A 32 4.05 -4.20 6.46
C LEU A 32 2.71 -4.59 7.09
N MET A 33 2.75 -4.86 8.40
CA MET A 33 1.59 -5.30 9.18
C MET A 33 1.39 -4.44 10.43
N ASP A 34 0.14 -4.10 10.72
CA ASP A 34 -0.26 -3.37 11.94
C ASP A 34 0.51 -2.06 12.14
N ILE A 35 0.61 -1.28 11.05
CA ILE A 35 1.31 0.01 11.05
C ILE A 35 0.31 1.15 11.14
N ARG A 36 0.59 2.16 11.99
CA ARG A 36 -0.28 3.33 12.06
C ARG A 36 -0.04 4.31 10.91
N SER A 37 1.22 4.54 10.55
CA SER A 37 1.61 5.41 9.43
C SER A 37 2.82 4.84 8.72
N CYS A 38 2.81 4.75 7.40
CA CYS A 38 4.00 4.36 6.64
C CYS A 38 4.17 5.10 5.33
N ILE A 39 5.42 5.27 4.93
CA ILE A 39 5.81 5.66 3.58
C ILE A 39 6.66 4.52 3.02
N THR A 40 6.26 3.97 1.88
CA THR A 40 6.96 2.88 1.23
C THR A 40 7.34 3.27 -0.19
N ILE A 41 8.64 3.12 -0.50
CA ILE A 41 9.20 3.46 -1.81
C ILE A 41 9.90 2.24 -2.40
N ALA A 42 9.55 1.93 -3.65
CA ALA A 42 10.21 0.99 -4.57
C ALA A 42 10.07 -0.54 -4.37
N PRO A 43 8.93 -1.11 -3.95
CA PRO A 43 8.70 -2.56 -4.05
C PRO A 43 8.03 -2.98 -5.39
N PRO A 44 8.67 -3.82 -6.22
CA PRO A 44 8.00 -4.67 -7.20
C PRO A 44 6.75 -5.38 -6.65
N ASN A 45 6.81 -5.89 -5.41
CA ASN A 45 5.65 -6.46 -4.72
C ASN A 45 5.51 -5.88 -3.31
N LEU A 46 4.37 -5.24 -3.05
CA LEU A 46 4.03 -4.68 -1.74
C LEU A 46 2.81 -5.37 -1.16
N ILE A 47 2.91 -5.77 0.11
CA ILE A 47 1.78 -6.23 0.90
C ILE A 47 1.64 -5.34 2.13
N LEU A 48 0.46 -4.76 2.30
CA LEU A 48 0.09 -3.92 3.44
C LEU A 48 -1.18 -4.47 4.06
N MET A 49 -1.14 -4.73 5.37
CA MET A 49 -2.27 -5.25 6.12
C MET A 49 -2.47 -4.48 7.41
N GLY A 50 -3.70 -4.07 7.68
CA GLY A 50 -4.07 -3.43 8.95
C GLY A 50 -3.42 -2.05 9.15
N ILE A 51 -3.41 -1.22 8.11
CA ILE A 51 -2.71 0.06 8.12
C ILE A 51 -3.69 1.21 8.32
N ARG A 52 -3.38 2.13 9.23
CA ARG A 52 -4.23 3.31 9.43
C ARG A 52 -3.99 4.41 8.41
N GLY A 53 -2.77 4.56 7.92
CA GLY A 53 -2.39 5.59 6.95
C GLY A 53 -1.17 5.15 6.18
N CYS A 54 -1.21 5.20 4.86
CA CYS A 54 -0.02 4.92 4.05
C CYS A 54 0.08 5.77 2.79
N ILE A 55 1.32 6.02 2.40
CA ILE A 55 1.69 6.51 1.08
C ILE A 55 2.58 5.45 0.45
N THR A 56 2.19 4.98 -0.73
CA THR A 56 2.87 3.89 -1.42
C THR A 56 3.22 4.31 -2.83
N ILE A 57 4.49 4.15 -3.17
CA ILE A 57 4.99 4.30 -4.53
C ILE A 57 5.57 2.96 -4.92
N ALA A 58 4.78 2.17 -5.65
CA ALA A 58 5.10 0.78 -6.00
C ALA A 58 5.13 0.60 -7.53
N PRO A 59 6.24 0.18 -8.13
CA PRO A 59 6.38 0.11 -9.58
C PRO A 59 5.66 -1.05 -10.27
N HIS A 60 5.09 -2.03 -9.57
CA HIS A 60 4.47 -3.17 -10.28
C HIS A 60 3.20 -3.71 -9.64
N ASN A 61 3.31 -4.41 -8.50
CA ASN A 61 2.19 -5.07 -7.87
C ASN A 61 2.05 -4.61 -6.42
N ALA A 62 0.82 -4.29 -6.00
CA ALA A 62 0.58 -4.06 -4.59
C ALA A 62 -0.80 -4.57 -4.13
N ILE A 63 -0.81 -5.10 -2.92
CA ILE A 63 -1.98 -5.67 -2.26
C ILE A 63 -2.17 -4.93 -0.94
N LEU A 64 -3.29 -4.22 -0.81
CA LEU A 64 -3.66 -3.46 0.37
C LEU A 64 -4.93 -4.04 0.98
N MET A 65 -4.86 -4.43 2.23
CA MET A 65 -5.98 -5.01 2.96
C MET A 65 -6.24 -4.28 4.27
N SER A 66 -7.52 -3.99 4.55
CA SER A 66 -7.96 -3.36 5.79
C SER A 66 -7.23 -2.04 6.07
N ILE A 67 -7.24 -1.13 5.10
CA ILE A 67 -6.56 0.16 5.18
C ILE A 67 -7.58 1.26 5.44
N ARG A 68 -7.31 2.12 6.42
CA ARG A 68 -8.23 3.24 6.69
C ARG A 68 -8.04 4.39 5.69
N SER A 69 -6.80 4.72 5.34
CA SER A 69 -6.48 5.78 4.39
C SER A 69 -5.21 5.43 3.63
N CYS A 70 -5.24 5.47 2.30
CA CYS A 70 -4.06 5.29 1.48
C CYS A 70 -4.01 6.24 0.28
N ILE A 71 -2.78 6.58 -0.10
CA ILE A 71 -2.46 7.14 -1.40
C ILE A 71 -1.52 6.15 -2.09
N THR A 72 -1.94 5.62 -3.22
CA THR A 72 -1.15 4.68 -4.01
C THR A 72 -0.88 5.23 -5.39
N ILE A 73 0.40 5.17 -5.78
CA ILE A 73 0.87 5.45 -7.13
C ILE A 73 1.56 4.19 -7.63
N ALA A 74 0.95 3.52 -8.62
CA ALA A 74 1.48 2.28 -9.15
C ALA A 74 1.13 2.08 -10.64
N PRO A 75 2.08 1.68 -11.51
CA PRO A 75 1.83 1.64 -12.94
C PRO A 75 1.04 0.41 -13.44
N HIS A 76 0.94 -0.69 -12.67
CA HIS A 76 0.54 -1.99 -13.21
C HIS A 76 -0.66 -2.69 -12.57
N ASN A 77 -0.51 -3.32 -11.40
CA ASN A 77 -1.56 -4.16 -10.82
C ASN A 77 -1.79 -3.82 -9.36
N PHE A 78 -3.05 -3.60 -9.02
CA PHE A 78 -3.41 -3.23 -7.66
C PHE A 78 -4.68 -3.91 -7.18
N ILE A 79 -4.60 -4.48 -5.98
CA ILE A 79 -5.74 -5.08 -5.28
C ILE A 79 -5.91 -4.33 -3.98
N LEU A 80 -7.08 -3.71 -3.81
CA LEU A 80 -7.48 -3.14 -2.53
C LEU A 80 -8.73 -3.83 -2.02
N MET A 81 -8.70 -4.22 -0.75
CA MET A 81 -9.84 -4.82 -0.08
C MET A 81 -10.08 -4.16 1.28
N GLY A 82 -11.33 -3.76 1.53
CA GLY A 82 -11.74 -3.22 2.83
C GLY A 82 -11.09 -1.87 3.13
N ILE A 83 -11.16 -0.93 2.20
CA ILE A 83 -10.54 0.39 2.33
C ILE A 83 -11.60 1.44 2.66
N ARG A 84 -11.32 2.28 3.65
CA ARG A 84 -12.22 3.39 3.98
C ARG A 84 -11.99 4.62 3.10
N GLY A 85 -10.74 4.97 2.82
CA GLY A 85 -10.37 6.11 1.97
C GLY A 85 -9.17 5.79 1.10
N CYS A 86 -9.30 5.87 -0.22
CA CYS A 86 -8.18 5.71 -1.15
C CYS A 86 -8.10 6.82 -2.20
N ILE A 87 -6.87 7.18 -2.54
CA ILE A 87 -6.53 7.82 -3.81
C ILE A 87 -5.59 6.86 -4.53
N THR A 88 -5.99 6.39 -5.69
CA THR A 88 -5.22 5.45 -6.49
C THR A 88 -4.96 6.06 -7.85
N ILE A 89 -3.69 6.15 -8.23
CA ILE A 89 -3.25 6.55 -9.57
C ILE A 89 -2.59 5.31 -10.18
N ALA A 90 -3.28 4.69 -11.15
CA ALA A 90 -2.81 3.48 -11.78
C ALA A 90 -3.20 3.39 -13.26
N PRO A 91 -2.24 3.32 -14.20
CA PRO A 91 -2.45 3.11 -15.63
C PRO A 91 -3.25 1.84 -15.97
N HIS A 92 -3.08 0.76 -15.20
CA HIS A 92 -3.61 -0.56 -15.51
C HIS A 92 -4.19 -1.28 -14.27
N ASN A 93 -5.11 -2.22 -14.52
CA ASN A 93 -5.62 -3.27 -13.62
C ASN A 93 -5.76 -2.88 -12.15
N VAL A 94 -6.89 -2.26 -11.83
CA VAL A 94 -7.27 -1.98 -10.43
C VAL A 94 -8.48 -2.82 -10.04
N ILE A 95 -8.31 -3.63 -9.00
CA ILE A 95 -9.38 -4.36 -8.34
C ILE A 95 -9.64 -3.71 -6.99
N LEU A 96 -10.88 -3.26 -6.79
CA LEU A 96 -11.34 -2.56 -5.61
C LEU A 96 -12.53 -3.33 -5.04
N THR A 97 -12.42 -3.84 -3.81
CA THR A 97 -13.51 -4.50 -3.09
C THR A 97 -13.75 -3.86 -1.72
N ASP A 98 -15.01 -3.78 -1.29
CA ASP A 98 -15.41 -3.24 0.02
C ASP A 98 -14.83 -1.82 0.28
N ILE A 99 -14.90 -0.95 -0.72
CA ILE A 99 -14.34 0.40 -0.66
C ILE A 99 -15.43 1.42 -0.35
N ARG A 100 -15.21 2.24 0.68
CA ARG A 100 -16.16 3.29 1.05
C ARG A 100 -15.96 4.56 0.22
N ASP A 101 -14.78 5.18 0.32
CA ASP A 101 -14.45 6.41 -0.39
C ASP A 101 -13.18 6.17 -1.24
N CYS A 102 -13.29 6.28 -2.56
CA CYS A 102 -12.12 6.16 -3.44
C CYS A 102 -12.14 7.15 -4.60
N ILE A 103 -10.97 7.66 -4.92
CA ILE A 103 -10.68 8.36 -6.17
C ILE A 103 -9.69 7.49 -6.93
N THR A 104 -10.12 6.98 -8.09
CA THR A 104 -9.27 6.17 -8.96
C THR A 104 -9.04 6.93 -10.27
N ILE A 105 -7.78 7.17 -10.60
CA ILE A 105 -7.35 7.71 -11.89
C ILE A 105 -6.70 6.54 -12.63
N ALA A 106 -7.48 5.90 -13.50
CA ALA A 106 -7.03 4.79 -14.33
C ALA A 106 -7.50 4.95 -15.79
N PRO A 107 -6.57 5.04 -16.76
CA PRO A 107 -6.90 5.10 -18.18
C PRO A 107 -7.33 3.75 -18.77
N HIS A 108 -7.06 2.60 -18.12
CA HIS A 108 -7.50 1.26 -18.55
C HIS A 108 -7.97 0.39 -17.36
N ASP A 109 -9.04 -0.38 -17.58
CA ASP A 109 -9.55 -1.50 -16.75
C ASP A 109 -9.53 -1.31 -15.22
N ALA A 110 -10.53 -0.58 -14.70
CA ALA A 110 -10.85 -0.54 -13.28
C ALA A 110 -12.08 -1.40 -12.99
N ASN A 111 -11.93 -2.46 -12.20
CA ASN A 111 -13.03 -3.28 -11.72
C ASN A 111 -13.34 -2.92 -10.27
N LEU A 112 -14.50 -2.27 -10.07
CA LEU A 112 -14.98 -1.87 -8.75
C LEU A 112 -16.13 -2.79 -8.35
N THR A 113 -15.89 -3.62 -7.35
CA THR A 113 -16.92 -4.38 -6.66
C THR A 113 -17.19 -3.73 -5.31
N LYS A 114 -18.47 -3.47 -5.03
CA LYS A 114 -18.89 -2.86 -3.76
C LYS A 114 -19.21 -3.93 -2.74
#